data_AF-A0A920HWP5-F1
#
_entry.id   AF-A0A920HWP5-F1
#
_cell.length_a   1.000
_cell.length_b   1.000
_cell.length_c   1.000
_cell.angle_alpha   90.00
_cell.angle_beta   90.00
_cell.angle_gamma   90.00
#
_symmetry.space_group_name_H-M   'P 1'
#
loop_
_entity.id
_entity.type
_entity.pdbx_description
1 polymer ?
#
loop_
_entity_poly.entity_id
_entity_poly.type
_entity_poly.pdbx_seq_one_letter_code
_entity_poly.pdbx_strand_id
1 'polypeptide(L)'
;MYWDCFSPYIDVQRRNRLAGLDAELIRPDGKKVLGTYMFTLDWSWENKGIPDLNFSETPEHKCAHLFKVETGNFYAYPNNRIIWYDNSWVFNRIDENPGYEIDTTVYS
;
A
#
# COMPACT_ATOMS: atom_id res chain seq x y z
N MET A 1 -1.00 9.40 -11.78
CA MET A 1 -0.51 9.82 -10.46
C MET A 1 -1.10 8.87 -9.43
N TYR A 2 -0.29 8.23 -8.58
CA TYR A 2 -0.78 7.20 -7.63
C TYR A 2 -1.18 7.75 -6.27
N TRP A 3 -0.66 8.93 -5.90
CA TRP A 3 -0.99 9.60 -4.65
C TRP A 3 -1.05 11.10 -4.85
N ASP A 4 -1.97 11.72 -4.14
CA ASP A 4 -2.18 13.14 -3.92
C ASP A 4 -2.48 13.38 -2.43
N CYS A 5 -2.54 14.64 -1.98
CA CYS A 5 -3.06 15.02 -0.66
C CYS A 5 -2.49 14.22 0.53
N PHE A 6 -1.16 14.20 0.70
CA PHE A 6 -0.53 13.57 1.86
C PHE A 6 -0.64 14.43 3.12
N SER A 7 -0.80 13.79 4.28
CA SER A 7 -0.55 14.42 5.57
C SER A 7 0.93 14.81 5.70
N PRO A 8 1.29 15.91 6.39
CA PRO A 8 2.68 16.22 6.67
C PRO A 8 3.33 15.24 7.67
N TYR A 9 2.55 14.43 8.37
CA TYR A 9 3.06 13.47 9.35
C TYR A 9 3.22 12.10 8.74
N ILE A 10 4.49 11.70 8.65
CA ILE A 10 4.91 10.42 8.12
C ILE A 10 5.54 9.60 9.23
N ASP A 11 5.11 8.35 9.32
CA ASP A 11 5.67 7.36 10.20
C ASP A 11 6.27 6.22 9.37
N VAL A 12 7.43 5.71 9.79
CA VAL A 12 8.18 4.70 9.06
C VAL A 12 8.25 3.45 9.89
N GLN A 13 7.49 2.43 9.48
CA GLN A 13 7.41 1.18 10.21
C GLN A 13 7.58 -0.02 9.31
N ARG A 14 8.27 -1.04 9.84
CA ARG A 14 8.26 -2.38 9.26
C ARG A 14 7.09 -3.15 9.85
N ARG A 15 6.08 -3.43 9.04
CA ARG A 15 4.92 -4.21 9.47
C ARG A 15 5.32 -5.68 9.63
N ASN A 16 5.28 -6.21 10.85
CA ASN A 16 5.75 -7.55 11.19
C ASN A 16 5.16 -8.67 10.31
N ARG A 17 3.87 -8.58 9.99
CA ARG A 17 3.21 -9.59 9.13
C ARG A 17 3.72 -9.60 7.69
N LEU A 18 4.16 -8.44 7.19
CA LEU A 18 4.60 -8.27 5.81
C LEU A 18 6.12 -8.42 5.67
N ALA A 19 6.83 -8.41 6.78
CA ALA A 19 8.27 -8.45 6.86
C ALA A 19 8.86 -9.65 6.10
N GLY A 20 9.56 -9.39 4.99
CA GLY A 20 10.20 -10.43 4.18
C GLY A 20 9.24 -11.21 3.27
N LEU A 21 7.97 -10.79 3.15
CA LEU A 21 7.08 -11.32 2.12
C LEU A 21 7.44 -10.74 0.75
N ASP A 22 7.21 -11.56 -0.27
CA ASP A 22 7.26 -11.15 -1.66
C ASP A 22 5.88 -10.74 -2.14
N ALA A 23 5.84 -9.81 -3.08
CA ALA A 23 4.61 -9.35 -3.69
C ALA A 23 4.79 -9.09 -5.19
N GLU A 24 3.71 -9.28 -5.94
CA GLU A 24 3.61 -8.82 -7.32
C GLU A 24 3.09 -7.38 -7.34
N LEU A 25 3.88 -6.48 -7.93
CA LEU A 25 3.59 -5.06 -8.09
C LEU A 25 3.02 -4.82 -9.49
N ILE A 26 1.79 -4.29 -9.56
CA ILE A 26 1.12 -4.01 -10.83
C ILE A 26 1.50 -2.62 -11.32
N ARG A 27 2.38 -2.57 -12.32
CA ARG A 27 2.85 -1.33 -12.94
C ARG A 27 1.73 -0.57 -13.69
N PRO A 28 1.94 0.72 -14.00
CA PRO A 28 0.94 1.49 -14.74
C PRO A 28 0.61 0.91 -16.13
N ASP A 29 1.56 0.18 -16.73
CA ASP A 29 1.39 -0.52 -18.00
C ASP A 29 0.67 -1.89 -17.86
N GLY A 30 0.22 -2.24 -16.64
CA GLY A 30 -0.43 -3.51 -16.33
C GLY A 30 0.52 -4.68 -16.13
N LYS A 31 1.83 -4.50 -16.36
CA LYS A 31 2.81 -5.58 -16.15
C LYS A 31 3.08 -5.78 -14.67
N LYS A 32 3.31 -7.03 -14.30
CA LYS A 32 3.65 -7.41 -12.92
C LYS A 32 5.15 -7.50 -12.74
N VAL A 33 5.63 -7.04 -11.59
CA VAL A 33 7.03 -7.13 -11.16
C VAL A 33 7.09 -7.71 -9.76
N LEU A 34 7.98 -8.68 -9.53
CA LEU A 34 8.21 -9.24 -8.20
C LEU A 34 9.10 -8.31 -7.37
N GLY A 35 8.73 -8.11 -6.10
CA GLY A 35 9.55 -7.38 -5.15
C GLY A 35 9.36 -7.89 -3.73
N THR A 36 10.42 -7.79 -2.93
CA THR A 36 10.44 -8.17 -1.52
C THR A 36 10.16 -6.95 -0.66
N TYR A 37 9.20 -7.06 0.27
CA TYR A 37 8.82 -5.96 1.16
C TYR A 37 9.93 -5.59 2.15
N MET A 38 10.14 -4.28 2.32
CA MET A 38 11.12 -3.73 3.26
C MET A 38 10.46 -3.06 4.46
N PHE A 39 9.68 -2.00 4.21
CA PHE A 39 9.00 -1.20 5.22
C PHE A 39 7.87 -0.38 4.58
N THR A 40 7.06 0.29 5.41
CA THR A 40 5.95 1.13 4.98
C THR A 40 6.15 2.55 5.47
N LEU A 41 5.88 3.50 4.58
CA LEU A 41 5.64 4.90 4.90
C LEU A 41 4.14 5.07 5.12
N ASP A 42 3.74 5.47 6.32
CA ASP A 42 2.35 5.66 6.69
C ASP A 42 2.09 7.14 6.95
N TRP A 43 1.16 7.73 6.22
CA TRP A 43 0.77 9.12 6.42
C TRP A 43 -0.50 9.17 7.24
N SER A 44 -0.42 9.80 8.40
CA SER A 44 -1.55 9.85 9.33
C SER A 44 -1.65 11.23 9.98
N TRP A 45 -2.73 11.46 10.70
CA TRP A 45 -2.84 12.63 11.56
C TRP A 45 -2.26 12.29 12.93
N GLU A 46 -1.19 12.99 13.29
CA GLU A 46 -0.43 12.79 14.52
C GLU A 46 -1.24 12.90 15.83
N ASN A 47 -2.19 13.84 15.95
CA ASN A 47 -2.93 14.08 17.20
C ASN A 47 -4.31 14.71 16.97
N LYS A 48 -5.38 13.97 17.35
CA LYS A 48 -6.78 14.44 17.29
C LYS A 48 -7.09 15.66 18.18
N GLY A 49 -6.20 16.01 19.11
CA GLY A 49 -6.32 17.20 19.95
C GLY A 49 -5.79 18.49 19.33
N ILE A 50 -5.13 18.40 18.18
CA ILE A 50 -4.67 19.57 17.40
C ILE A 50 -5.71 19.85 16.31
N PRO A 51 -6.08 21.11 16.02
CA PRO A 51 -6.99 21.42 14.91
C PRO A 51 -6.43 20.97 13.55
N ASP A 52 -7.26 20.41 12.67
CA ASP A 52 -6.83 20.15 11.29
C ASP A 52 -6.70 21.49 10.56
N LEU A 53 -5.47 21.82 10.18
CA LEU A 53 -5.20 22.90 9.24
C LEU A 53 -4.54 22.37 7.97
N ASN A 54 -4.57 21.05 7.77
CA ASN A 54 -3.88 20.41 6.66
C ASN A 54 -4.75 20.38 5.39
N PHE A 55 -4.08 20.27 4.25
CA PHE A 55 -4.69 20.11 2.93
C PHE A 55 -4.97 18.64 2.58
N SER A 56 -4.96 17.75 3.57
CA SER A 56 -5.28 16.33 3.40
C SER A 56 -6.80 16.14 3.43
N GLU A 57 -7.47 16.61 2.38
CA GLU A 57 -8.94 16.74 2.33
C GLU A 57 -9.68 15.40 2.20
N THR A 58 -8.99 14.33 1.80
CA THR A 58 -9.60 13.01 1.59
C THR A 58 -9.45 12.15 2.84
N PRO A 59 -10.54 11.57 3.39
CA PRO A 59 -10.48 10.69 4.57
C PRO A 59 -9.83 9.32 4.29
N GLU A 60 -9.38 9.06 3.07
CA GLU A 60 -8.72 7.80 2.71
C GLU A 60 -7.31 7.74 3.34
N HIS A 61 -7.07 6.73 4.17
CA HIS A 61 -5.74 6.47 4.73
C HIS A 61 -4.75 6.10 3.62
N LYS A 62 -3.65 6.86 3.51
CA LYS A 62 -2.62 6.67 2.49
C LYS A 62 -1.37 6.09 3.12
N CYS A 63 -0.86 5.02 2.51
CA CYS A 63 0.44 4.45 2.84
C CYS A 63 1.16 4.02 1.56
N ALA A 64 2.49 3.96 1.64
CA ALA A 64 3.35 3.49 0.58
C ALA A 64 4.22 2.35 1.12
N HIS A 65 4.05 1.17 0.53
CA HIS A 65 4.87 0.01 0.83
C HIS A 65 6.11 0.05 -0.06
N LEU A 66 7.29 -0.01 0.57
CA LEU A 66 8.56 -0.02 -0.13
C LEU A 66 9.01 -1.46 -0.40
N PHE A 67 9.40 -1.71 -1.64
CA PHE A 67 9.84 -3.01 -2.12
C PHE A 67 11.21 -2.91 -2.78
N LYS A 68 12.02 -3.93 -2.55
CA LYS A 68 13.24 -4.19 -3.31
C LYS A 68 12.90 -5.12 -4.47
N VAL A 69 13.09 -4.64 -5.69
CA VAL A 69 12.83 -5.41 -6.91
C VAL A 69 14.09 -6.17 -7.35
N GLU A 70 13.93 -7.32 -7.99
CA GLU A 70 15.05 -8.14 -8.50
C GLU A 70 15.99 -7.38 -9.44
N THR A 71 15.47 -6.39 -10.17
CA THR A 71 16.25 -5.51 -11.06
C THR A 71 17.19 -4.56 -10.31
N GLY A 72 17.20 -4.59 -8.97
CA GLY A 72 18.03 -3.73 -8.12
C GLY A 72 17.40 -2.37 -7.79
N ASN A 73 16.24 -2.05 -8.38
CA ASN A 73 15.51 -0.82 -8.08
C ASN A 73 14.64 -0.95 -6.82
N PHE A 74 14.30 0.20 -6.23
CA PHE A 74 13.39 0.30 -5.09
C PHE A 74 12.10 0.97 -5.51
N TYR A 75 10.98 0.29 -5.29
CA TYR A 75 9.66 0.76 -5.71
C TYR A 75 8.80 1.06 -4.48
N ALA A 76 8.07 2.18 -4.53
CA ALA A 76 7.02 2.50 -3.57
C ALA A 76 5.67 2.23 -4.25
N TYR A 77 4.77 1.50 -3.58
CA TYR A 77 3.47 1.13 -4.15
C TYR A 77 2.31 1.29 -3.16
N PRO A 78 1.11 1.69 -3.63
CA PRO A 78 -0.10 1.74 -2.81
C PRO A 78 -0.73 0.34 -2.67
N ASN A 79 -1.56 0.15 -1.64
CA ASN A 79 -2.20 -1.14 -1.34
C ASN A 79 -2.95 -1.75 -2.53
N ASN A 80 -3.68 -0.93 -3.30
CA ASN A 80 -4.51 -1.38 -4.42
C ASN A 80 -3.73 -1.79 -5.69
N ARG A 81 -2.40 -1.80 -5.64
CA ARG A 81 -1.51 -2.21 -6.73
C ARG A 81 -0.55 -3.33 -6.33
N ILE A 82 -0.76 -3.93 -5.17
CA ILE A 82 0.11 -4.96 -4.60
C ILE A 82 -0.71 -6.25 -4.45
N ILE A 83 -0.21 -7.33 -5.02
CA ILE A 83 -0.71 -8.68 -4.77
C ILE A 83 0.29 -9.37 -3.86
N TRP A 84 -0.08 -9.54 -2.59
CA TRP A 84 0.76 -10.19 -1.60
C TRP A 84 0.80 -11.69 -1.81
N TYR A 85 1.99 -12.28 -1.67
CA TYR A 85 2.18 -13.71 -1.80
C TYR A 85 2.94 -14.26 -0.58
N ASP A 86 2.32 -15.23 0.09
CA ASP A 86 2.95 -15.96 1.18
C ASP A 86 3.21 -17.40 0.73
N ASN A 87 4.49 -17.71 0.52
CA ASN A 87 4.97 -19.04 0.13
C ASN A 87 4.47 -20.16 1.05
N SER A 88 4.17 -19.85 2.32
CA SER A 88 3.74 -20.85 3.30
C SER A 88 2.24 -21.15 3.23
N TRP A 89 1.43 -20.23 2.69
CA TRP A 89 -0.04 -20.30 2.76
C TRP A 89 -0.73 -20.30 1.39
N VAL A 90 -0.06 -19.86 0.32
CA VAL A 90 -0.67 -19.69 -1.01
C VAL A 90 -0.03 -20.69 -2.00
N PHE A 91 -0.77 -21.76 -2.29
CA PHE A 91 -0.34 -22.80 -3.24
C PHE A 91 -0.56 -22.39 -4.71
N ASN A 92 -1.69 -21.74 -4.99
CA ASN A 92 -2.07 -21.29 -6.34
C ASN A 92 -2.07 -19.76 -6.39
N ARG A 93 -1.51 -19.16 -7.44
CA ARG A 93 -1.55 -17.70 -7.64
C ARG A 93 -2.94 -17.24 -8.05
N ILE A 94 -3.27 -16.01 -7.66
CA ILE A 94 -4.48 -15.31 -8.12
C ILE A 94 -4.18 -14.73 -9.50
N ASP A 95 -4.84 -15.27 -10.52
CA ASP A 95 -4.63 -14.85 -11.91
C ASP A 95 -5.55 -13.69 -12.32
N GLU A 96 -6.74 -13.60 -11.72
CA GLU A 96 -7.73 -12.57 -11.98
C GLU A 96 -8.34 -11.99 -10.71
N ASN A 97 -8.94 -10.81 -10.80
CA ASN A 97 -9.63 -10.22 -9.67
C ASN A 97 -10.85 -11.10 -9.31
N PRO A 98 -10.93 -11.65 -8.09
CA PRO A 98 -12.06 -12.48 -7.65
C PRO A 98 -13.41 -11.73 -7.53
N GLY A 99 -13.46 -10.44 -7.88
CA GLY A 99 -14.71 -9.70 -8.04
C GLY A 99 -15.24 -9.05 -6.76
N TYR A 100 -14.36 -8.74 -5.79
CA TYR A 100 -14.78 -8.04 -4.58
C TYR A 100 -15.29 -6.63 -4.92
N GLU A 101 -16.52 -6.34 -4.50
CA GLU A 101 -17.10 -5.00 -4.56
C GLU A 101 -16.76 -4.22 -3.28
N ILE A 102 -16.47 -2.93 -3.43
CA ILE A 102 -16.20 -2.03 -2.30
C ILE A 102 -17.53 -1.41 -1.89
N ASP A 103 -17.92 -1.57 -0.63
CA ASP A 103 -19.10 -0.88 -0.10
C ASP A 103 -18.80 0.62 0.02
N THR A 104 -19.57 1.43 -0.72
CA THR A 104 -19.48 2.89 -0.70
C THR A 104 -20.61 3.53 0.10
N THR A 105 -21.39 2.74 0.84
CA THR A 105 -22.54 3.24 1.61
C THR A 105 -22.07 4.06 2.80
N VAL A 106 -22.48 5.33 2.84
CA VAL A 106 -22.21 6.23 3.97
C VAL A 106 -23.40 6.20 4.92
N TYR A 107 -23.19 5.70 6.13
CA TYR A 107 -24.18 5.79 7.21
C TYR A 107 -24.00 7.14 7.92
N SER A 108 -25.02 8.00 7.82
CA SER A 108 -25.10 9.31 8.49
C SER A 108 -25.96 9.25 9.74
#